data_AF-A0A945L1G4-F1
#
_entry.id   AF-A0A945L1G4-F1
#
_cell.length_a   1.000
_cell.length_b   1.000
_cell.length_c   1.000
_cell.angle_alpha   90.00
_cell.angle_beta   90.00
_cell.angle_gamma   90.00
#
_symmetry.space_group_name_H-M   'P 1'
#
loop_
_entity.id
_entity.type
_entity.pdbx_description
1 polymer ?
#
loop_
_entity_poly.entity_id
_entity_poly.type
_entity_poly.pdbx_seq_one_letter_code
_entity_poly.pdbx_strand_id
1 'polypeptide(L)'
;MYHQKSPILSLVFLVLLSGGLKAESSIERLVQSDFGILENGSPVTRFTLRNANGMVVKVITYGAIIGEIRVPDRNGRSVNVIQGADTLDAYLGRFPAAAVIGRHANRVANARFSIDEVEYEITPNMGKHHIHGGRKGFAKVNWNAEVLPVAEDNSSVKFSYISPDGEEGYPGRLAVSVIYTLNDDNELSLKYEATTDKPTIVNLTNYAYFNLANEGGYKEHELWLNADRYTLAKSQLIPTGEIATVQGTALDFRKATAIGARESELGEPRVGKYDDNYIV
;
A
#
# COMPACT_ATOMS: atom_id res chain seq x y z
N MET A 1 -57.15 25.94 -75.04
CA MET A 1 -57.83 24.70 -74.62
C MET A 1 -56.77 23.74 -74.10
N TYR A 2 -57.10 23.06 -73.01
CA TYR A 2 -56.32 22.09 -72.24
C TYR A 2 -55.20 22.62 -71.32
N HIS A 3 -55.60 22.72 -70.05
CA HIS A 3 -54.79 22.73 -68.85
C HIS A 3 -53.86 21.52 -68.74
N GLN A 4 -52.65 21.73 -68.23
CA GLN A 4 -52.04 20.78 -67.30
C GLN A 4 -51.16 21.53 -66.29
N LYS A 5 -51.58 21.50 -65.03
CA LYS A 5 -50.80 21.95 -63.87
C LYS A 5 -49.84 20.82 -63.50
N SER A 6 -48.54 21.08 -63.52
CA SER A 6 -47.53 20.20 -62.92
C SER A 6 -47.39 20.50 -61.43
N PRO A 7 -47.34 19.50 -60.53
CA PRO A 7 -47.14 19.74 -59.11
C PRO A 7 -45.66 20.02 -58.82
N ILE A 8 -45.43 20.97 -57.91
CA ILE A 8 -44.14 21.28 -57.32
C ILE A 8 -43.80 20.13 -56.37
N LEU A 9 -42.74 19.38 -56.68
CA LEU A 9 -42.20 18.35 -55.80
C LEU A 9 -41.24 19.04 -54.80
N SER A 10 -41.72 19.32 -53.60
CA SER A 10 -40.86 19.78 -52.50
C SER A 10 -39.98 18.62 -52.02
N LEU A 11 -38.69 18.66 -52.38
CA LEU A 11 -37.68 17.72 -51.91
C LEU A 11 -37.27 18.13 -50.48
N VAL A 12 -37.77 17.41 -49.47
CA VAL A 12 -37.29 17.54 -48.09
C VAL A 12 -35.96 16.79 -47.99
N PHE A 13 -34.86 17.52 -47.83
CA PHE A 13 -33.57 16.95 -47.46
C PHE A 13 -33.62 16.54 -45.98
N LEU A 14 -33.75 15.25 -45.71
CA LEU A 14 -33.55 14.68 -44.38
C LEU A 14 -32.03 14.57 -44.13
N VAL A 15 -31.46 15.51 -43.40
CA VAL A 15 -30.08 15.40 -42.90
C VAL A 15 -30.09 14.38 -41.77
N LEU A 16 -29.76 13.13 -42.09
CA LEU A 16 -29.40 12.13 -41.08
C LEU A 16 -27.97 12.44 -40.61
N LEU A 17 -27.86 13.30 -39.60
CA LEU A 17 -26.67 13.35 -38.75
C LEU A 17 -26.60 12.03 -37.98
N SER A 18 -25.94 11.03 -38.56
CA SER A 18 -25.47 9.86 -37.82
C SER A 18 -24.33 10.28 -36.90
N GLY A 19 -24.68 11.00 -35.83
CA GLY A 19 -23.83 11.15 -34.66
C GLY A 19 -23.74 9.78 -33.99
N GLY A 20 -22.78 8.97 -34.43
CA GLY A 20 -22.37 7.80 -33.66
C GLY A 20 -21.85 8.30 -32.32
N LEU A 21 -22.68 8.25 -31.29
CA LEU A 21 -22.17 8.18 -29.92
C LEU A 21 -21.27 6.95 -29.89
N LYS A 22 -19.95 7.17 -29.89
CA LYS A 22 -19.04 6.17 -29.36
C LYS A 22 -19.53 5.92 -27.94
N ALA A 23 -20.05 4.72 -27.69
CA ALA A 23 -20.16 4.25 -26.32
C ALA A 23 -18.73 4.35 -25.75
N GLU A 24 -18.49 5.29 -24.85
CA GLU A 24 -17.32 5.21 -23.98
C GLU A 24 -17.42 3.85 -23.30
N SER A 25 -16.45 3.00 -23.61
CA SER A 25 -16.26 1.74 -22.91
C SER A 25 -16.05 2.09 -21.44
N SER A 26 -17.09 1.95 -20.62
CA SER A 26 -16.99 2.15 -19.17
C SER A 26 -15.94 1.17 -18.64
N ILE A 27 -14.84 1.68 -18.11
CA ILE A 27 -13.77 0.86 -17.55
C ILE A 27 -14.33 0.09 -16.35
N GLU A 28 -14.10 -1.21 -16.32
CA GLU A 28 -14.38 -2.03 -15.13
C GLU A 28 -13.34 -1.70 -14.05
N ARG A 29 -13.65 -0.70 -13.21
CA ARG A 29 -12.70 -0.13 -12.24
C ARG A 29 -12.34 -1.05 -11.08
N LEU A 30 -13.15 -2.08 -10.79
CA LEU A 30 -12.93 -3.00 -9.69
C LEU A 30 -13.46 -4.39 -10.02
N VAL A 31 -12.62 -5.41 -9.89
CA VAL A 31 -12.96 -6.83 -10.10
C VAL A 31 -12.52 -7.66 -8.90
N GLN A 32 -13.36 -8.61 -8.49
CA GLN A 32 -13.03 -9.59 -7.45
C GLN A 32 -12.69 -10.95 -8.07
N SER A 33 -11.73 -11.65 -7.47
CA SER A 33 -11.42 -13.03 -7.83
C SER A 33 -10.91 -13.81 -6.63
N ASP A 34 -10.97 -15.13 -6.68
CA ASP A 34 -10.32 -15.98 -5.68
C ASP A 34 -8.79 -15.84 -5.75
N PHE A 35 -8.13 -15.92 -4.60
CA PHE A 35 -6.66 -15.94 -4.51
C PHE A 35 -6.12 -17.19 -3.80
N GLY A 36 -6.88 -17.75 -2.86
CA GLY A 36 -6.50 -18.98 -2.17
C GLY A 36 -7.42 -19.26 -0.99
N ILE A 37 -7.09 -20.32 -0.24
CA ILE A 37 -7.82 -20.74 0.96
C ILE A 37 -6.79 -20.94 2.06
N LEU A 38 -7.05 -20.39 3.25
CA LEU A 38 -6.20 -20.59 4.43
C LEU A 38 -6.42 -21.98 5.03
N GLU A 39 -5.49 -22.44 5.87
CA GLU A 39 -5.59 -23.76 6.55
C GLU A 39 -6.89 -23.94 7.34
N ASN A 40 -7.46 -22.85 7.87
CA ASN A 40 -8.73 -22.86 8.59
C ASN A 40 -9.97 -22.87 7.69
N GLY A 41 -9.79 -23.02 6.37
CA GLY A 41 -10.86 -23.02 5.36
C GLY A 41 -11.35 -21.63 4.94
N SER A 42 -10.83 -20.55 5.52
CA SER A 42 -11.26 -19.18 5.16
C SER A 42 -10.76 -18.80 3.76
N PRO A 43 -11.61 -18.25 2.88
CA PRO A 43 -11.18 -17.80 1.56
C PRO A 43 -10.33 -16.53 1.67
N VAL A 44 -9.39 -16.40 0.74
CA VAL A 44 -8.65 -15.17 0.49
C VAL A 44 -9.07 -14.63 -0.87
N THR A 45 -9.61 -13.42 -0.88
CA THR A 45 -10.12 -12.75 -2.08
C THR A 45 -9.12 -11.72 -2.56
N ARG A 46 -8.98 -11.59 -3.88
CA ARG A 46 -8.23 -10.53 -4.56
C ARG A 46 -9.18 -9.51 -5.14
N PHE A 47 -8.84 -8.24 -4.98
CA PHE A 47 -9.49 -7.09 -5.61
C PHE A 47 -8.51 -6.46 -6.59
N THR A 48 -8.92 -6.30 -7.84
CA THR A 48 -8.15 -5.65 -8.90
C THR A 48 -8.79 -4.29 -9.19
N LEU A 49 -8.10 -3.21 -8.83
CA LEU A 49 -8.50 -1.84 -9.11
C LEU A 49 -7.84 -1.38 -10.41
N ARG A 50 -8.59 -0.65 -11.25
CA ARG A 50 -8.12 -0.12 -12.54
C ARG A 50 -8.55 1.33 -12.69
N ASN A 51 -7.69 2.15 -13.27
CA ASN A 51 -8.02 3.54 -13.61
C ASN A 51 -8.02 3.75 -15.14
N ALA A 52 -8.43 4.94 -15.58
CA ALA A 52 -8.51 5.30 -16.98
C ALA A 52 -7.15 5.40 -17.69
N ASN A 53 -6.09 5.60 -16.93
CA ASN A 53 -4.72 5.70 -17.44
C ASN A 53 -4.02 4.34 -17.59
N GLY A 54 -4.69 3.23 -17.25
CA GLY A 54 -4.15 1.88 -17.39
C GLY A 54 -3.27 1.42 -16.21
N MET A 55 -3.25 2.17 -15.10
CA MET A 55 -2.67 1.70 -13.84
C MET A 55 -3.58 0.61 -13.24
N VAL A 56 -2.95 -0.42 -12.69
CA VAL A 56 -3.64 -1.55 -12.07
C VAL A 56 -3.04 -1.82 -10.69
N VAL A 57 -3.90 -1.91 -9.68
CA VAL A 57 -3.49 -2.27 -8.31
C VAL A 57 -4.24 -3.52 -7.90
N LYS A 58 -3.53 -4.54 -7.42
CA LYS A 58 -4.15 -5.76 -6.88
C LYS A 58 -3.89 -5.86 -5.39
N VAL A 59 -4.96 -5.98 -4.61
CA VAL A 59 -4.91 -6.16 -3.16
C VAL A 59 -5.62 -7.44 -2.75
N ILE A 60 -5.21 -8.06 -1.65
CA ILE A 60 -5.81 -9.31 -1.15
C ILE A 60 -6.24 -9.18 0.32
N THR A 61 -7.22 -9.97 0.75
CA THR A 61 -7.74 -9.93 2.14
C THR A 61 -6.71 -10.37 3.18
N TYR A 62 -5.82 -11.31 2.84
CA TYR A 62 -4.75 -11.72 3.74
C TYR A 62 -3.75 -10.58 3.92
N GLY A 63 -3.55 -10.14 5.17
CA GLY A 63 -2.68 -9.02 5.53
C GLY A 63 -3.07 -7.67 4.95
N ALA A 64 -4.24 -7.57 4.30
CA ALA A 64 -4.62 -6.44 3.44
C ALA A 64 -3.47 -6.07 2.47
N ILE A 65 -2.81 -7.08 1.88
CA ILE A 65 -1.57 -6.94 1.11
C ILE A 65 -1.82 -6.29 -0.25
N ILE A 66 -0.93 -5.39 -0.68
CA ILE A 66 -0.81 -4.98 -2.08
C ILE A 66 0.07 -5.99 -2.81
N GLY A 67 -0.53 -6.85 -3.62
CA GLY A 67 0.20 -7.90 -4.35
C GLY A 67 0.82 -7.43 -5.66
N GLU A 68 0.27 -6.37 -6.27
CA GLU A 68 0.77 -5.83 -7.54
C GLU A 68 0.43 -4.34 -7.66
N ILE A 69 1.38 -3.54 -8.18
CA ILE A 69 1.15 -2.16 -8.65
C ILE A 69 1.76 -2.08 -10.04
N ARG A 70 0.90 -2.09 -11.07
CA ARG A 70 1.29 -1.98 -12.47
C ARG A 70 1.14 -0.55 -12.95
N VAL A 71 2.25 0.08 -13.33
CA VAL A 71 2.28 1.48 -13.79
C VAL A 71 2.73 1.52 -15.25
N PRO A 72 2.00 2.20 -16.16
CA PRO A 72 2.45 2.44 -17.52
C PRO A 72 3.69 3.35 -17.57
N ASP A 73 4.71 2.95 -18.33
CA ASP A 73 5.86 3.80 -18.65
C ASP A 73 5.53 4.81 -19.76
N ARG A 74 6.48 5.69 -20.08
CA ARG A 74 6.36 6.70 -21.14
C ARG A 74 6.05 6.13 -22.55
N ASN A 75 6.27 4.84 -22.76
CA ASN A 75 6.01 4.12 -24.01
C ASN A 75 4.72 3.27 -23.93
N GLY A 76 3.93 3.41 -22.85
CA GLY A 76 2.71 2.64 -22.61
C GLY A 76 2.94 1.20 -22.13
N ARG A 77 4.18 0.80 -21.82
CA ARG A 77 4.48 -0.54 -21.29
C ARG A 77 4.22 -0.56 -19.79
N SER A 78 3.40 -1.49 -19.33
CA SER A 78 3.05 -1.60 -17.91
C SER A 78 3.88 -2.66 -17.19
N VAL A 79 4.60 -2.25 -16.15
CA VAL A 79 5.44 -3.14 -15.32
C VAL A 79 4.97 -3.12 -13.86
N ASN A 80 5.14 -4.22 -13.15
CA ASN A 80 4.89 -4.26 -11.71
C ASN A 80 6.03 -3.56 -10.99
N VAL A 81 5.74 -2.54 -10.19
CA VAL A 81 6.76 -1.72 -9.51
C VAL A 81 6.97 -2.09 -8.05
N ILE A 82 6.36 -3.18 -7.57
CA ILE A 82 6.56 -3.68 -6.20
C ILE A 82 6.95 -5.15 -6.16
N GLN A 83 7.64 -5.56 -5.10
CA GLN A 83 7.84 -6.96 -4.80
C GLN A 83 6.54 -7.60 -4.29
N GLY A 84 5.97 -8.50 -5.11
CA GLY A 84 4.78 -9.28 -4.78
C GLY A 84 5.01 -10.78 -4.86
N ALA A 85 3.91 -11.54 -4.77
CA ALA A 85 3.88 -12.97 -5.01
C ALA A 85 2.57 -13.37 -5.70
N ASP A 86 2.64 -14.40 -6.55
CA ASP A 86 1.51 -14.85 -7.36
C ASP A 86 0.55 -15.79 -6.62
N THR A 87 0.97 -16.39 -5.49
CA THR A 87 0.22 -17.40 -4.74
C THR A 87 0.12 -17.06 -3.25
N LEU A 88 -0.93 -17.57 -2.60
CA LEU A 88 -1.11 -17.43 -1.15
C LEU A 88 0.02 -18.11 -0.37
N ASP A 89 0.42 -19.32 -0.75
CA ASP A 89 1.49 -20.07 -0.08
C ASP A 89 2.81 -19.30 -0.04
N ALA A 90 3.13 -18.54 -1.08
CA ALA A 90 4.33 -17.71 -1.12
C ALA A 90 4.30 -16.58 -0.09
N TYR A 91 3.11 -16.08 0.30
CA TYR A 91 2.96 -15.14 1.42
C TYR A 91 2.97 -15.82 2.78
N LEU A 92 2.45 -17.05 2.88
CA LEU A 92 2.43 -17.82 4.13
C LEU A 92 3.83 -18.33 4.53
N GLY A 93 4.68 -18.65 3.55
CA GLY A 93 6.02 -19.20 3.78
C GLY A 93 7.09 -18.18 4.20
N ARG A 94 6.80 -16.87 4.16
CA ARG A 94 7.75 -15.80 4.53
C ARG A 94 7.02 -14.63 5.19
N PHE A 95 7.76 -13.61 5.63
CA PHE A 95 7.10 -12.38 6.06
C PHE A 95 6.44 -11.69 4.84
N PRO A 96 5.13 -11.37 4.90
CA PRO A 96 4.43 -10.85 3.74
C PRO A 96 4.81 -9.40 3.46
N ALA A 97 5.47 -9.19 2.31
CA ALA A 97 5.75 -7.86 1.77
C ALA A 97 4.44 -7.13 1.42
N ALA A 98 4.48 -5.79 1.45
CA ALA A 98 3.37 -4.91 1.11
C ALA A 98 2.08 -5.13 1.92
N ALA A 99 2.19 -5.80 3.07
CA ALA A 99 1.11 -5.99 4.02
C ALA A 99 0.91 -4.74 4.89
N VAL A 100 -0.29 -4.63 5.47
CA VAL A 100 -0.54 -3.70 6.57
C VAL A 100 0.19 -4.19 7.81
N ILE A 101 0.97 -3.30 8.42
CA ILE A 101 1.70 -3.57 9.66
C ILE A 101 1.00 -2.91 10.84
N GLY A 102 0.84 -3.67 11.93
CA GLY A 102 0.28 -3.22 13.18
C GLY A 102 0.14 -4.38 14.19
N ARG A 103 -0.17 -4.13 15.46
CA ARG A 103 -0.68 -2.86 16.01
C ARG A 103 0.36 -1.73 16.12
N HIS A 104 1.64 -2.08 16.25
CA HIS A 104 2.75 -1.12 16.21
C HIS A 104 3.80 -1.54 15.17
N ALA A 105 4.02 -0.69 14.17
CA ALA A 105 5.06 -0.84 13.16
C ALA A 105 6.46 -0.60 13.73
N ASN A 106 7.47 -1.17 13.08
CA ASN A 106 8.86 -1.17 13.55
C ASN A 106 9.00 -1.82 14.95
N ARG A 107 10.05 -1.46 15.69
CA ARG A 107 10.54 -2.20 16.87
C ARG A 107 10.10 -1.53 18.18
N VAL A 108 9.86 -2.35 19.21
CA VAL A 108 9.68 -1.88 20.60
C VAL A 108 10.73 -2.53 21.49
N ALA A 109 11.46 -1.69 22.24
CA ALA A 109 12.57 -2.10 23.08
C ALA A 109 12.11 -3.06 24.19
N ASN A 110 12.83 -4.17 24.39
CA ASN A 110 12.53 -5.19 25.40
C ASN A 110 11.07 -5.71 25.39
N ALA A 111 10.38 -5.58 24.26
CA ALA A 111 8.99 -6.00 24.05
C ALA A 111 8.04 -5.50 25.14
N ARG A 112 8.19 -4.24 25.56
CA ARG A 112 7.35 -3.62 26.58
C ARG A 112 7.17 -2.12 26.36
N PHE A 113 6.11 -1.57 26.91
CA PHE A 113 5.89 -0.12 26.98
C PHE A 113 5.05 0.21 28.22
N SER A 114 4.90 1.49 28.54
CA SER A 114 4.07 1.94 29.64
C SER A 114 3.03 2.97 29.18
N ILE A 115 1.83 2.91 29.75
CA ILE A 115 0.79 3.94 29.64
C ILE A 115 0.34 4.26 31.07
N ASP A 116 0.37 5.53 31.45
CA ASP A 116 -0.01 5.99 32.79
C ASP A 116 0.65 5.18 33.91
N GLU A 117 1.97 4.96 33.79
CA GLU A 117 2.82 4.19 34.72
C GLU A 117 2.50 2.68 34.80
N VAL A 118 1.51 2.18 34.06
CA VAL A 118 1.23 0.75 33.93
C VAL A 118 2.10 0.17 32.82
N GLU A 119 2.95 -0.80 33.17
CA GLU A 119 3.78 -1.54 32.21
C GLU A 119 2.97 -2.65 31.52
N TYR A 120 3.11 -2.74 30.20
CA TYR A 120 2.54 -3.79 29.36
C TYR A 120 3.66 -4.54 28.66
N GLU A 121 3.65 -5.86 28.78
CA GLU A 121 4.51 -6.75 28.00
C GLU A 121 3.80 -7.19 26.72
N ILE A 122 4.50 -7.08 25.59
CA ILE A 122 4.05 -7.52 24.29
C ILE A 122 4.94 -8.65 23.76
N THR A 123 4.49 -9.34 22.72
CA THR A 123 5.13 -10.57 22.27
C THR A 123 6.57 -10.34 21.77
N PRO A 124 7.60 -10.96 22.36
CA PRO A 124 8.96 -10.87 21.82
C PRO A 124 9.09 -11.79 20.60
N ASN A 125 9.24 -11.19 19.43
CA ASN A 125 9.41 -11.87 18.14
C ASN A 125 10.70 -11.47 17.41
N MET A 126 11.54 -10.62 18.01
CA MET A 126 12.87 -10.26 17.52
C MET A 126 13.88 -10.29 18.67
N GLY A 127 14.32 -11.50 19.06
CA GLY A 127 15.09 -11.69 20.28
C GLY A 127 14.28 -11.25 21.51
N LYS A 128 14.83 -10.34 22.32
CA LYS A 128 14.10 -9.73 23.45
C LYS A 128 13.16 -8.59 23.05
N HIS A 129 13.20 -8.15 21.79
CA HIS A 129 12.43 -7.03 21.29
C HIS A 129 11.15 -7.49 20.59
N HIS A 130 10.24 -6.54 20.41
CA HIS A 130 9.06 -6.72 19.58
C HIS A 130 9.29 -6.04 18.21
N ILE A 131 8.73 -6.57 17.14
CA ILE A 131 8.74 -5.96 15.82
C ILE A 131 7.42 -6.21 15.08
N HIS A 132 6.92 -5.19 14.37
CA HIS A 132 5.82 -5.30 13.40
C HIS A 132 4.55 -5.97 13.95
N GLY A 133 4.18 -5.64 15.18
CA GLY A 133 2.96 -6.12 15.81
C GLY A 133 2.99 -7.56 16.31
N GLY A 134 4.12 -8.27 16.22
CA GLY A 134 4.31 -9.57 16.85
C GLY A 134 4.30 -10.76 15.89
N ARG A 135 4.03 -11.97 16.39
CA ARG A 135 4.16 -13.21 15.60
C ARG A 135 3.05 -13.35 14.58
N LYS A 136 1.82 -13.00 14.98
CA LYS A 136 0.59 -12.96 14.20
C LYS A 136 0.00 -11.54 14.16
N GLY A 137 0.87 -10.54 13.96
CA GLY A 137 0.42 -9.16 13.74
C GLY A 137 -0.43 -9.01 12.47
N PHE A 138 -0.86 -7.78 12.21
CA PHE A 138 -1.85 -7.44 11.16
C PHE A 138 -1.49 -7.91 9.74
N ALA A 139 -0.20 -8.12 9.49
CA ALA A 139 0.31 -8.63 8.24
C ALA A 139 -0.10 -10.10 7.96
N LYS A 140 -0.50 -10.85 8.99
CA LYS A 140 -0.71 -12.31 8.94
C LYS A 140 -2.12 -12.76 9.32
N VAL A 141 -3.08 -11.82 9.34
CA VAL A 141 -4.49 -12.11 9.59
C VAL A 141 -5.29 -11.96 8.30
N ASN A 142 -6.42 -12.65 8.20
CA ASN A 142 -7.35 -12.43 7.09
C ASN A 142 -8.30 -11.29 7.45
N TRP A 143 -8.28 -10.22 6.67
CA TRP A 143 -9.12 -9.05 6.88
C TRP A 143 -10.50 -9.26 6.25
N ASN A 144 -11.53 -8.68 6.85
CA ASN A 144 -12.81 -8.53 6.17
C ASN A 144 -12.67 -7.46 5.09
N ALA A 145 -13.34 -7.63 3.96
CA ALA A 145 -13.31 -6.66 2.87
C ALA A 145 -14.71 -6.21 2.46
N GLU A 146 -14.82 -4.93 2.11
CA GLU A 146 -16.03 -4.27 1.63
C GLU A 146 -15.65 -3.42 0.41
N VAL A 147 -16.32 -3.65 -0.71
CA VAL A 147 -16.21 -2.77 -1.89
C VAL A 147 -17.04 -1.53 -1.64
N LEU A 148 -16.43 -0.35 -1.74
CA LEU A 148 -17.15 0.91 -1.62
C LEU A 148 -17.81 1.29 -2.96
N PRO A 149 -18.82 2.17 -2.96
CA PRO A 149 -19.43 2.64 -4.20
C PRO A 149 -18.39 3.16 -5.19
N VAL A 150 -18.42 2.63 -6.41
CA VAL A 150 -17.51 3.05 -7.48
C VAL A 150 -17.92 4.44 -7.97
N ALA A 151 -16.96 5.36 -8.00
CA ALA A 151 -17.15 6.69 -8.54
C ALA A 151 -16.76 6.73 -10.03
N GLU A 152 -17.08 7.84 -10.70
CA GLU A 152 -16.72 8.03 -12.11
C GLU A 152 -15.22 7.99 -12.33
N ASP A 153 -14.42 8.51 -11.38
CA ASP A 153 -12.98 8.75 -11.48
C ASP A 153 -12.12 7.87 -10.56
N ASN A 154 -12.74 7.06 -9.68
CA ASN A 154 -12.01 6.24 -8.71
C ASN A 154 -12.77 4.97 -8.29
N SER A 155 -12.03 4.02 -7.71
CA SER A 155 -12.58 2.85 -7.02
C SER A 155 -11.84 2.58 -5.73
N SER A 156 -12.56 1.98 -4.77
CA SER A 156 -11.99 1.72 -3.43
C SER A 156 -12.45 0.38 -2.86
N VAL A 157 -11.58 -0.19 -2.03
CA VAL A 157 -11.89 -1.34 -1.17
C VAL A 157 -11.44 -1.03 0.26
N LYS A 158 -12.34 -1.27 1.20
CA LYS A 158 -12.08 -1.16 2.64
C LYS A 158 -11.76 -2.53 3.21
N PHE A 159 -10.63 -2.66 3.88
CA PHE A 159 -10.30 -3.80 4.72
C PHE A 159 -10.51 -3.44 6.18
N SER A 160 -11.14 -4.33 6.95
CA SER A 160 -11.37 -4.14 8.39
C SER A 160 -10.97 -5.37 9.20
N TYR A 161 -10.41 -5.14 10.38
CA TYR A 161 -10.03 -6.18 11.33
C TYR A 161 -10.34 -5.73 12.76
N ILE A 162 -10.72 -6.69 13.61
CA ILE A 162 -10.89 -6.47 15.05
C ILE A 162 -9.78 -7.24 15.74
N SER A 163 -8.84 -6.50 16.30
CA SER A 163 -7.80 -7.02 17.18
C SER A 163 -8.35 -7.06 18.60
N PRO A 164 -8.61 -8.23 19.21
CA PRO A 164 -9.18 -8.30 20.56
C PRO A 164 -8.23 -7.74 21.62
N ASP A 165 -8.77 -7.49 22.82
CA ASP A 165 -7.97 -7.17 24.00
C ASP A 165 -6.97 -8.29 24.28
N GLY A 166 -5.70 -7.93 24.52
CA GLY A 166 -4.61 -8.87 24.77
C GLY A 166 -3.98 -9.51 23.51
N GLU A 167 -4.45 -9.20 22.30
CA GLU A 167 -3.82 -9.72 21.08
C GLU A 167 -2.34 -9.31 21.01
N GLU A 168 -1.44 -10.28 20.88
CA GLU A 168 0.02 -10.10 20.91
C GLU A 168 0.54 -9.36 22.17
N GLY A 169 -0.28 -9.24 23.22
CA GLY A 169 -0.03 -8.55 24.48
C GLY A 169 -0.53 -7.10 24.54
N TYR A 170 -1.12 -6.57 23.47
CA TYR A 170 -1.61 -5.18 23.46
C TYR A 170 -2.92 -5.02 24.25
N PRO A 171 -3.04 -4.02 25.13
CA PRO A 171 -4.29 -3.75 25.84
C PRO A 171 -5.35 -3.15 24.90
N GLY A 172 -6.62 -3.41 25.20
CA GLY A 172 -7.77 -2.87 24.50
C GLY A 172 -8.09 -3.62 23.22
N ARG A 173 -9.39 -3.78 22.97
CA ARG A 173 -9.87 -4.16 21.65
C ARG A 173 -9.62 -2.98 20.70
N LEU A 174 -9.10 -3.26 19.51
CA LEU A 174 -8.91 -2.27 18.45
C LEU A 174 -9.72 -2.68 17.22
N ALA A 175 -10.70 -1.86 16.83
CA ALA A 175 -11.28 -1.90 15.50
C ALA A 175 -10.40 -1.08 14.57
N VAL A 176 -9.84 -1.68 13.53
CA VAL A 176 -8.96 -1.02 12.58
C VAL A 176 -9.45 -1.24 11.16
N SER A 177 -9.28 -0.25 10.31
CA SER A 177 -9.52 -0.38 8.87
C SER A 177 -8.48 0.36 8.04
N VAL A 178 -8.28 -0.11 6.81
CA VAL A 178 -7.56 0.59 5.75
C VAL A 178 -8.44 0.66 4.52
N ILE A 179 -8.55 1.83 3.90
CA ILE A 179 -9.22 2.00 2.61
C ILE A 179 -8.14 2.23 1.57
N TYR A 180 -8.09 1.34 0.57
CA TYR A 180 -7.29 1.54 -0.64
C TYR A 180 -8.17 2.21 -1.69
N THR A 181 -7.71 3.32 -2.24
CA THR A 181 -8.40 4.01 -3.34
C THR A 181 -7.42 4.23 -4.48
N LEU A 182 -7.83 3.88 -5.70
CA LEU A 182 -7.11 4.20 -6.93
C LEU A 182 -7.97 5.17 -7.75
N ASN A 183 -7.40 6.33 -8.10
CA ASN A 183 -8.07 7.32 -8.96
C ASN A 183 -7.42 7.42 -10.35
N ASP A 184 -8.03 8.22 -11.21
CA ASP A 184 -7.54 8.46 -12.57
C ASP A 184 -6.25 9.28 -12.63
N ASP A 185 -5.86 9.98 -11.57
CA ASP A 185 -4.58 10.70 -11.51
C ASP A 185 -3.37 9.77 -11.22
N ASN A 186 -3.57 8.45 -11.26
CA ASN A 186 -2.59 7.42 -10.87
C ASN A 186 -2.18 7.48 -9.39
N GLU A 187 -3.08 7.96 -8.53
CA GLU A 187 -2.84 8.02 -7.11
C GLU A 187 -3.45 6.79 -6.42
N LEU A 188 -2.59 6.02 -5.75
CA LEU A 188 -2.98 4.99 -4.81
C LEU A 188 -2.91 5.57 -3.40
N SER A 189 -4.07 5.82 -2.78
CA SER A 189 -4.15 6.31 -1.40
C SER A 189 -4.53 5.20 -0.42
N LEU A 190 -3.93 5.26 0.78
CA LEU A 190 -4.20 4.36 1.89
C LEU A 190 -4.67 5.21 3.08
N LYS A 191 -5.94 5.07 3.46
CA LYS A 191 -6.50 5.75 4.62
C LYS A 191 -6.69 4.78 5.77
N TYR A 192 -5.98 4.98 6.87
CA TYR A 192 -6.10 4.19 8.09
C TYR A 192 -7.05 4.84 9.09
N GLU A 193 -7.92 4.05 9.71
CA GLU A 193 -8.76 4.46 10.84
C GLU A 193 -8.70 3.39 11.92
N ALA A 194 -8.59 3.80 13.19
CA ALA A 194 -8.57 2.87 14.31
C ALA A 194 -9.28 3.45 15.53
N THR A 195 -10.07 2.61 16.20
CA THR A 195 -10.82 2.95 17.42
C THR A 195 -10.61 1.87 18.47
N THR A 196 -10.31 2.27 19.70
CA THR A 196 -10.08 1.35 20.81
C THR A 196 -11.00 1.62 22.00
N ASP A 197 -11.19 0.62 22.85
CA ASP A 197 -11.97 0.71 24.10
C ASP A 197 -11.11 0.89 25.36
N LYS A 198 -9.77 0.83 25.23
CA LYS A 198 -8.81 1.11 26.30
C LYS A 198 -7.59 1.83 25.74
N PRO A 199 -6.87 2.66 26.53
CA PRO A 199 -5.59 3.21 26.11
C PRO A 199 -4.64 2.13 25.58
N THR A 200 -4.07 2.36 24.40
CA THR A 200 -3.17 1.42 23.71
C THR A 200 -2.27 2.19 22.75
N ILE A 201 -1.15 1.58 22.33
CA ILE A 201 -0.31 2.15 21.28
C ILE A 201 -0.77 1.68 19.90
N VAL A 202 -0.80 2.59 18.93
CA VAL A 202 -1.15 2.30 17.53
C VAL A 202 -0.18 3.04 16.61
N ASN A 203 0.49 2.31 15.73
CA ASN A 203 1.35 2.85 14.69
C ASN A 203 1.25 1.93 13.46
N LEU A 204 0.57 2.40 12.41
CA LEU A 204 0.20 1.59 11.25
C LEU A 204 0.97 2.07 10.01
N THR A 205 1.34 1.13 9.15
CA THR A 205 1.97 1.43 7.86
C THR A 205 1.71 0.31 6.84
N ASN A 206 2.17 0.50 5.59
CA ASN A 206 2.25 -0.55 4.59
C ASN A 206 3.72 -0.88 4.31
N TYR A 207 4.04 -2.17 4.17
CA TYR A 207 5.42 -2.65 4.05
C TYR A 207 5.85 -2.94 2.60
N ALA A 208 5.46 -2.07 1.66
CA ALA A 208 5.75 -2.26 0.24
C ALA A 208 7.23 -2.02 -0.10
N TYR A 209 7.78 -2.91 -0.91
CA TYR A 209 9.13 -2.79 -1.46
C TYR A 209 9.03 -2.42 -2.93
N PHE A 210 9.49 -1.22 -3.28
CA PHE A 210 9.40 -0.71 -4.64
C PHE A 210 10.65 -1.05 -5.47
N ASN A 211 10.42 -1.44 -6.73
CA ASN A 211 11.41 -1.45 -7.79
C ASN A 211 10.76 -0.97 -9.10
N LEU A 212 10.90 0.33 -9.38
CA LEU A 212 10.35 0.99 -10.57
C LEU A 212 10.84 0.40 -11.91
N ALA A 213 11.98 -0.29 -11.93
CA ALA A 213 12.52 -0.91 -13.15
C ALA A 213 11.93 -2.31 -13.41
N ASN A 214 11.34 -2.95 -12.40
CA ASN A 214 10.87 -4.36 -12.42
C ASN A 214 11.97 -5.38 -12.82
N GLU A 215 13.21 -4.94 -12.86
CA GLU A 215 14.41 -5.73 -13.11
C GLU A 215 15.59 -5.09 -12.37
N GLY A 216 16.70 -5.80 -12.26
CA GLY A 216 17.86 -5.32 -11.51
C GLY A 216 17.56 -5.09 -10.02
N GLY A 217 18.27 -4.14 -9.42
CA GLY A 217 18.14 -3.75 -8.01
C GLY A 217 17.81 -2.27 -7.84
N TYR A 218 17.67 -1.83 -6.59
CA TYR A 218 17.26 -0.47 -6.22
C TYR A 218 18.36 0.60 -6.38
N LYS A 219 19.61 0.21 -6.67
CA LYS A 219 20.78 1.09 -6.51
C LYS A 219 20.77 2.30 -7.44
N GLU A 220 20.26 2.13 -8.65
CA GLU A 220 20.21 3.17 -9.68
C GLU A 220 18.98 4.09 -9.55
N HIS A 221 18.02 3.75 -8.67
CA HIS A 221 16.86 4.59 -8.43
C HIS A 221 17.30 5.87 -7.73
N GLU A 222 16.83 7.01 -8.23
CA GLU A 222 17.04 8.30 -7.59
C GLU A 222 16.05 8.50 -6.45
N LEU A 223 16.57 8.79 -5.26
CA LEU A 223 15.79 9.10 -4.08
C LEU A 223 15.98 10.57 -3.70
N TRP A 224 14.87 11.25 -3.42
CA TRP A 224 14.83 12.54 -2.76
C TRP A 224 13.91 12.45 -1.55
N LEU A 225 14.38 12.92 -0.39
CA LEU A 225 13.63 12.94 0.86
C LEU A 225 13.65 14.36 1.44
N ASN A 226 12.48 14.88 1.77
CA ASN A 226 12.35 16.13 2.52
C ASN A 226 12.57 15.90 4.02
N ALA A 227 13.75 15.41 4.39
CA ALA A 227 14.10 15.12 5.79
C ALA A 227 15.49 15.66 6.09
N ASP A 228 15.62 16.48 7.14
CA ASP A 228 16.92 16.97 7.62
C ASP A 228 17.46 16.16 8.81
N ARG A 229 16.65 15.25 9.36
CA ARG A 229 16.93 14.48 10.57
C ARG A 229 16.48 13.03 10.46
N TYR A 230 17.07 12.19 11.31
CA TYR A 230 16.71 10.78 11.47
C TYR A 230 16.89 10.36 12.94
N THR A 231 16.23 9.27 13.33
CA THR A 231 16.45 8.68 14.66
C THR A 231 17.66 7.75 14.63
N LEU A 232 18.68 8.06 15.43
CA LEU A 232 19.88 7.25 15.46
C LEU A 232 19.61 5.90 16.14
N ALA A 233 19.87 4.80 15.43
CA ALA A 233 19.82 3.44 15.95
C ALA A 233 21.21 2.78 15.95
N LYS A 234 21.42 1.84 16.87
CA LYS A 234 22.68 1.06 16.98
C LYS A 234 22.50 -0.35 16.41
N SER A 235 23.40 -1.28 16.75
CA SER A 235 23.44 -2.66 16.23
C SER A 235 22.16 -3.50 16.44
N GLN A 236 21.28 -3.14 17.37
CA GLN A 236 19.99 -3.81 17.57
C GLN A 236 18.83 -3.14 16.82
N LEU A 237 19.11 -2.06 16.07
CA LEU A 237 18.13 -1.25 15.33
C LEU A 237 17.01 -0.68 16.22
N ILE A 238 17.30 -0.51 17.51
CA ILE A 238 16.48 0.24 18.46
C ILE A 238 16.97 1.68 18.48
N PRO A 239 16.09 2.69 18.31
CA PRO A 239 16.45 4.09 18.46
C PRO A 239 17.08 4.37 19.82
N THR A 240 18.16 5.14 19.82
CA THR A 240 18.87 5.56 21.03
C THR A 240 18.14 6.68 21.80
N GLY A 241 17.15 7.31 21.16
CA GLY A 241 16.52 8.56 21.61
C GLY A 241 17.16 9.81 20.98
N GLU A 242 18.33 9.69 20.36
CA GLU A 242 18.98 10.79 19.66
C GLU A 242 18.31 11.06 18.29
N ILE A 243 18.08 12.35 18.03
CA ILE A 243 17.65 12.86 16.73
C ILE A 243 18.86 13.53 16.06
N ALA A 244 19.48 12.82 15.13
CA ALA A 244 20.69 13.25 14.44
C ALA A 244 20.36 13.96 13.11
N THR A 245 21.27 14.82 12.64
CA THR A 245 21.16 15.48 11.33
C THR A 245 21.63 14.54 10.21
N VAL A 246 20.97 14.58 9.06
CA VAL A 246 21.45 13.86 7.86
C VAL A 246 22.63 14.58 7.21
N GLN A 247 22.82 15.88 7.47
CA GLN A 247 23.80 16.71 6.79
C GLN A 247 25.22 16.15 6.90
N GLY A 248 25.88 15.99 5.76
CA GLY A 248 27.25 15.48 5.69
C GLY A 248 27.36 13.97 5.91
N THR A 249 26.25 13.24 5.90
CA THR A 249 26.20 11.78 6.00
C THR A 249 25.72 11.14 4.70
N ALA A 250 25.93 9.83 4.57
CA ALA A 250 25.39 9.00 3.49
C ALA A 250 23.84 8.93 3.47
N LEU A 251 23.17 9.41 4.52
CA LEU A 251 21.71 9.48 4.64
C LEU A 251 21.13 10.78 4.06
N ASP A 252 21.96 11.72 3.59
CA ASP A 252 21.49 13.02 3.12
C ASP A 252 20.83 12.96 1.72
N PHE A 253 19.57 12.54 1.64
CA PHE A 253 18.77 12.52 0.40
C PHE A 253 17.99 13.84 0.16
N ARG A 254 18.39 14.97 0.77
CA ARG A 254 17.75 16.28 0.52
C ARG A 254 17.93 16.79 -0.92
N LYS A 255 18.79 16.13 -1.69
CA LYS A 255 18.94 16.25 -3.14
C LYS A 255 18.74 14.89 -3.78
N ALA A 256 18.09 14.85 -4.94
CA ALA A 256 17.91 13.62 -5.71
C ALA A 256 19.28 12.96 -5.94
N THR A 257 19.43 11.73 -5.45
CA THR A 257 20.69 10.98 -5.48
C THR A 257 20.37 9.51 -5.69
N ALA A 258 21.12 8.83 -6.55
CA ALA A 258 21.01 7.38 -6.70
C ALA A 258 21.23 6.69 -5.35
N ILE A 259 20.34 5.77 -4.95
CA ILE A 259 20.37 5.15 -3.62
C ILE A 259 21.71 4.45 -3.36
N GLY A 260 22.30 3.84 -4.40
CA GLY A 260 23.59 3.14 -4.30
C GLY A 260 24.82 4.05 -4.20
N ALA A 261 24.70 5.34 -4.53
CA ALA A 261 25.86 6.23 -4.71
C ALA A 261 26.73 6.39 -3.47
N ARG A 262 26.13 6.36 -2.28
CA ARG A 262 26.81 6.55 -0.97
C ARG A 262 26.70 5.33 -0.07
N GLU A 263 26.28 4.19 -0.59
CA GLU A 263 26.10 2.97 0.20
C GLU A 263 27.43 2.52 0.85
N SER A 264 28.56 2.78 0.21
CA SER A 264 29.91 2.50 0.75
C SER A 264 30.37 3.46 1.84
N GLU A 265 29.71 4.60 2.00
CA GLU A 265 30.02 5.62 3.02
C GLU A 265 29.26 5.38 4.33
N LEU A 266 28.38 4.37 4.36
CA LEU A 266 27.69 3.94 5.56
C LEU A 266 28.71 3.45 6.60
N GLY A 267 28.74 4.10 7.77
CA GLY A 267 29.67 3.78 8.84
C GLY A 267 29.39 2.43 9.51
N GLU A 268 30.44 1.80 10.05
CA GLU A 268 30.36 0.56 10.83
C GLU A 268 30.36 0.83 12.35
N PRO A 269 29.67 0.02 13.16
CA PRO A 269 28.86 -1.15 12.79
C PRO A 269 27.44 -0.77 12.34
N ARG A 270 27.02 -1.21 11.15
CA ARG A 270 25.62 -1.05 10.65
C ARG A 270 25.00 -2.40 10.28
N VAL A 271 23.71 -2.56 10.59
CA VAL A 271 22.93 -3.72 10.14
C VAL A 271 22.23 -3.35 8.83
N GLY A 272 22.54 -4.07 7.75
CA GLY A 272 21.96 -3.82 6.45
C GLY A 272 22.55 -2.60 5.72
N LYS A 273 21.83 -2.13 4.70
CA LYS A 273 22.21 -0.95 3.91
C LYS A 273 21.51 0.27 4.44
N TYR A 274 20.24 0.50 4.08
CA TYR A 274 19.42 1.55 4.69
C TYR A 274 18.29 0.89 5.50
N ASP A 275 18.21 1.18 6.80
CA ASP A 275 17.14 0.76 7.73
C ASP A 275 17.02 1.86 8.79
N ASP A 276 16.56 3.03 8.34
CA ASP A 276 16.54 4.28 9.10
C ASP A 276 15.14 4.86 9.13
N ASN A 277 14.79 5.50 10.24
CA ASN A 277 13.59 6.31 10.36
C ASN A 277 13.95 7.78 10.19
N TYR A 278 13.61 8.34 9.01
CA TYR A 278 13.73 9.76 8.68
C TYR A 278 12.58 10.55 9.31
N ILE A 279 12.85 11.82 9.64
CA ILE A 279 11.86 12.76 10.17
C ILE A 279 11.56 13.77 9.06
N VAL A 280 10.33 13.73 8.55
CA VAL A 280 9.80 14.57 7.45
C VAL A 280 8.92 15.68 8.02
#